data_AF-A0A1Y1YVH5-F1
#
_entry.id   AF-A0A1Y1YVH5-F1
#
_cell.length_a   1.000
_cell.length_b   1.000
_cell.length_c   1.000
_cell.angle_alpha   90.00
_cell.angle_beta   90.00
_cell.angle_gamma   90.00
#
_symmetry.space_group_name_H-M   'P 1'
#
loop_
_entity.id
_entity.type
_entity.pdbx_description
1 polymer ?
#
loop_
_entity_poly.entity_id
_entity_poly.type
_entity_poly.pdbx_seq_one_letter_code
_entity_poly.pdbx_strand_id
1 'polypeptide(L)'
;MNLRDEERSKLLGLQDKGYFHHLKRFDFTKYPKFWDINKSRGEYAWKAGMINEVADEFPGALLWMDSGNRVFPHFLRKAVRHIEEHGFWSPSSSGTVRDYTHPGVFDFFKDSIEKYSNLRNCNGALIGLNSENRTIMNTVIRPFRECALRQDCIAPKGSSRANHRQDQSILTYLAHINGWRCSSEGWSGYLIHQDADCEERVQEHDSRLSLGNQLKNI
;
A
#
# COMPACT_ATOMS: atom_id res chain seq x y z
N MET A 1 0.56 -7.21 17.10
CA MET A 1 1.96 -6.74 17.25
C MET A 1 1.96 -5.23 17.43
N ASN A 2 2.35 -4.75 18.62
CA ASN A 2 2.62 -3.33 18.86
C ASN A 2 4.12 -3.09 18.67
N LEU A 3 4.49 -1.92 18.15
CA LEU A 3 5.89 -1.46 18.19
C LEU A 3 6.38 -1.47 19.62
N ARG A 4 7.61 -1.95 19.84
CA ARG A 4 8.33 -1.87 21.12
C ARG A 4 8.58 -0.40 21.46
N ASP A 5 8.75 -0.10 22.75
CA ASP A 5 9.00 1.28 23.20
C ASP A 5 10.28 1.87 22.60
N GLU A 6 11.30 1.04 22.39
CA GLU A 6 12.52 1.44 21.69
C GLU A 6 12.27 1.86 20.23
N GLU A 7 11.49 1.05 19.49
CA GLU A 7 11.14 1.35 18.09
C GLU A 7 10.29 2.63 17.99
N ARG A 8 9.37 2.81 18.93
CA ARG A 8 8.57 4.04 19.03
C ARG A 8 9.46 5.26 19.31
N SER A 9 10.41 5.13 20.22
CA SER A 9 11.34 6.21 20.57
C SER A 9 12.21 6.59 19.36
N LYS A 10 12.66 5.61 18.57
CA LYS A 10 13.37 5.85 17.30
C LYS A 10 12.51 6.64 16.31
N LEU A 11 11.24 6.26 16.12
CA LEU A 11 10.32 7.00 15.23
C LEU A 11 10.06 8.44 15.71
N LEU A 12 9.86 8.65 17.01
CA LEU A 12 9.69 9.98 17.58
C LEU A 12 10.94 10.85 17.35
N GLY A 13 12.14 10.29 17.56
CA GLY A 13 13.38 11.01 17.27
C GLY A 13 13.54 11.37 15.77
N LEU A 14 13.04 10.56 14.85
CA LEU A 14 12.99 10.91 13.43
C LEU A 14 11.97 12.01 13.13
N GLN A 15 10.83 12.02 13.83
CA GLN A 15 9.83 13.08 13.73
C GLN A 15 10.40 14.42 14.23
N ASP A 16 11.11 14.42 15.37
CA ASP A 16 11.72 15.62 15.96
C ASP A 16 12.80 16.23 15.05
N LYS A 17 13.49 15.40 14.26
CA LYS A 17 14.43 15.83 13.22
C LYS A 17 13.74 16.39 11.96
N GLY A 18 12.42 16.33 11.87
CA GLY A 18 11.64 16.83 10.74
C GLY A 18 11.59 15.90 9.52
N TYR A 19 11.91 14.60 9.67
CA TYR A 19 11.84 13.67 8.54
C TYR A 19 10.42 13.33 8.09
N PHE A 20 9.45 13.44 9.01
CA PHE A 20 8.03 13.32 8.72
C PHE A 20 7.20 14.10 9.74
N HIS A 21 5.97 14.46 9.39
CA HIS A 21 5.14 15.37 10.21
C HIS A 21 4.23 14.65 11.21
N HIS A 22 3.73 13.45 10.88
CA HIS A 22 2.73 12.75 11.69
C HIS A 22 3.15 11.31 11.98
N LEU A 23 3.12 10.95 13.27
CA LEU A 23 3.13 9.55 13.73
C LEU A 23 1.74 9.20 14.28
N LYS A 24 1.06 8.23 13.66
CA LYS A 24 -0.29 7.82 14.09
C LYS A 24 -0.34 6.35 14.44
N ARG A 25 -1.11 6.02 15.49
CA ARG A 25 -1.46 4.64 15.80
C ARG A 25 -2.77 4.30 15.11
N PHE A 26 -2.79 3.18 14.41
CA PHE A 26 -4.03 2.65 13.86
C PHE A 26 -4.83 1.91 14.93
N ASP A 27 -6.10 2.26 15.06
CA ASP A 27 -7.00 1.67 16.05
C ASP A 27 -7.77 0.49 15.47
N PHE A 28 -7.19 -0.71 15.62
CA PHE A 28 -7.81 -1.96 15.17
C PHE A 28 -9.16 -2.25 15.85
N THR A 29 -9.48 -1.63 16.99
CA THR A 29 -10.74 -1.91 17.70
C THR A 29 -11.98 -1.36 16.98
N LYS A 30 -11.79 -0.41 16.06
CA LYS A 30 -12.85 0.15 15.20
C LYS A 30 -13.24 -0.77 14.04
N TYR A 31 -12.51 -1.86 13.84
CA TYR A 31 -12.59 -2.71 12.66
C TYR A 31 -12.98 -4.16 13.02
N PRO A 32 -13.41 -4.96 12.02
CA PRO A 32 -13.81 -6.34 12.25
C PRO A 32 -12.74 -7.16 12.97
N LYS A 33 -13.16 -8.04 13.89
CA LYS A 33 -12.25 -8.85 14.71
C LYS A 33 -11.26 -9.70 13.90
N PHE A 34 -11.58 -10.05 12.65
CA PHE A 34 -10.68 -10.84 11.79
C PHE A 34 -9.47 -10.03 11.28
N TRP A 35 -9.44 -8.71 11.47
CA TRP A 35 -8.29 -7.86 11.16
C TRP A 35 -7.16 -8.00 12.20
N ASP A 36 -7.30 -8.89 13.18
CA ASP A 36 -6.26 -9.20 14.16
C ASP A 36 -4.97 -9.65 13.44
N ILE A 37 -3.96 -8.78 13.47
CA ILE A 37 -2.68 -9.01 12.80
C ILE A 37 -1.90 -10.21 13.34
N ASN A 38 -2.27 -10.74 14.50
CA ASN A 38 -1.67 -11.95 15.03
C ASN A 38 -2.33 -13.24 14.48
N LYS A 39 -3.44 -13.11 13.74
CA LYS A 39 -4.19 -14.21 13.09
C LYS A 39 -4.24 -13.97 11.59
N SER A 40 -3.64 -14.85 10.80
CA SER A 40 -3.56 -14.70 9.34
C SER A 40 -3.08 -13.30 8.88
N ARG A 41 -2.31 -12.59 9.72
CA ARG A 41 -1.86 -11.21 9.46
C ARG A 41 -3.02 -10.21 9.24
N GLY A 42 -4.19 -10.50 9.83
CA GLY A 42 -5.41 -9.73 9.66
C GLY A 42 -5.96 -9.76 8.22
N GLU A 43 -5.58 -10.78 7.45
CA GLU A 43 -5.84 -10.88 6.00
C GLU A 43 -5.40 -9.63 5.22
N TYR A 44 -4.47 -8.83 5.76
CA TYR A 44 -4.04 -7.53 5.22
C TYR A 44 -5.16 -6.50 4.98
N ALA A 45 -6.38 -6.79 5.44
CA ALA A 45 -7.56 -5.95 5.23
C ALA A 45 -7.41 -4.55 5.85
N TRP A 46 -6.63 -4.45 6.92
CA TRP A 46 -6.29 -3.20 7.60
C TRP A 46 -5.64 -2.13 6.71
N LYS A 47 -4.98 -2.53 5.61
CA LYS A 47 -4.43 -1.56 4.65
C LYS A 47 -5.52 -0.71 4.02
N ALA A 48 -6.64 -1.33 3.61
CA ALA A 48 -7.75 -0.61 2.99
C ALA A 48 -8.39 0.40 3.96
N GLY A 49 -8.51 0.03 5.24
CA GLY A 49 -8.97 0.93 6.30
C GLY A 49 -8.04 2.11 6.49
N MET A 50 -6.73 1.86 6.66
CA MET A 50 -5.72 2.92 6.83
C MET A 50 -5.68 3.87 5.63
N ILE A 51 -5.67 3.34 4.40
CA ILE A 51 -5.65 4.15 3.17
C ILE A 51 -6.88 5.05 3.12
N ASN A 52 -8.07 4.52 3.42
CA ASN A 52 -9.29 5.31 3.40
C ASN A 52 -9.30 6.39 4.50
N GLU A 53 -8.91 6.05 5.74
CA GLU A 53 -8.83 7.03 6.84
C GLU A 53 -7.87 8.18 6.50
N VAL A 54 -6.68 7.86 5.99
CA VAL A 54 -5.70 8.87 5.58
C VAL A 54 -6.23 9.69 4.39
N ALA A 55 -6.97 9.07 3.47
CA ALA A 55 -7.56 9.76 2.34
C ALA A 55 -8.65 10.77 2.73
N ASP A 56 -9.46 10.44 3.74
CA ASP A 56 -10.48 11.35 4.26
C ASP A 56 -9.84 12.48 5.10
N GLU A 57 -8.71 12.23 5.76
CA GLU A 57 -8.04 13.22 6.63
C GLU A 57 -7.08 14.16 5.89
N PHE A 58 -6.40 13.67 4.85
CA PHE A 58 -5.40 14.43 4.09
C PHE A 58 -5.78 14.46 2.59
N PRO A 59 -6.52 15.50 2.16
CA PRO A 59 -6.82 15.72 0.75
C PRO A 59 -5.56 15.92 -0.10
N GLY A 60 -5.52 15.31 -1.28
CA GLY A 60 -4.47 15.48 -2.29
C GLY A 60 -3.83 14.17 -2.74
N ALA A 61 -2.58 14.24 -3.18
CA ALA A 61 -1.83 13.06 -3.61
C ALA A 61 -1.38 12.20 -2.42
N LEU A 62 -1.75 10.93 -2.44
CA LEU A 62 -1.41 9.95 -1.42
C LEU A 62 -0.67 8.79 -2.03
N LEU A 63 0.41 8.38 -1.36
CA LEU A 63 1.22 7.23 -1.75
C LEU A 63 1.36 6.29 -0.55
N TRP A 64 0.64 5.16 -0.60
CA TRP A 64 0.81 4.05 0.34
C TRP A 64 2.09 3.28 0.00
N MET A 65 2.86 2.94 1.03
CA MET A 65 4.03 2.07 0.93
C MET A 65 4.05 1.08 2.08
N ASP A 66 4.26 -0.20 1.79
CA ASP A 66 4.62 -1.17 2.83
C ASP A 66 5.98 -0.79 3.45
N SER A 67 6.18 -1.14 4.73
CA SER A 67 7.36 -0.73 5.50
C SER A 67 8.70 -1.25 4.95
N GLY A 68 8.66 -2.30 4.12
CA GLY A 68 9.82 -2.85 3.42
C GLY A 68 10.15 -2.14 2.11
N ASN A 69 9.41 -1.10 1.71
CA ASN A 69 9.70 -0.37 0.49
C ASN A 69 10.75 0.72 0.71
N ARG A 70 11.51 0.98 -0.35
CA ARG A 70 12.43 2.10 -0.41
C ARG A 70 12.22 2.88 -1.69
N VAL A 71 12.25 4.20 -1.59
CA VAL A 71 12.04 5.10 -2.72
C VAL A 71 13.13 6.14 -2.80
N PHE A 72 13.42 6.60 -4.01
CA PHE A 72 14.40 7.65 -4.27
C PHE A 72 13.67 8.99 -4.51
N PRO A 73 14.31 10.15 -4.24
CA PRO A 73 13.65 11.45 -4.36
C PRO A 73 13.05 11.75 -5.75
N HIS A 74 13.69 11.30 -6.83
CA HIS A 74 13.17 11.49 -8.19
C HIS A 74 11.88 10.71 -8.45
N PHE A 75 11.76 9.51 -7.87
CA PHE A 75 10.54 8.72 -7.93
C PHE A 75 9.40 9.43 -7.20
N LEU A 76 9.63 9.93 -5.99
CA LEU A 76 8.60 10.64 -5.20
C LEU A 76 8.02 11.83 -5.97
N ARG A 77 8.88 12.66 -6.57
CA ARG A 77 8.43 13.80 -7.39
C ARG A 77 7.59 13.37 -8.59
N LYS A 78 7.99 12.28 -9.25
CA LYS A 78 7.24 11.72 -10.38
C LYS A 78 5.90 11.12 -9.94
N ALA A 79 5.89 10.40 -8.83
CA ALA A 79 4.70 9.76 -8.26
C ALA A 79 3.65 10.81 -7.91
N VAL A 80 4.03 11.86 -7.15
CA VAL A 80 3.11 12.94 -6.78
C VAL A 80 2.48 13.58 -8.02
N ARG A 81 3.30 14.01 -8.99
CA ARG A 81 2.80 14.63 -10.23
C ARG A 81 1.84 13.71 -10.99
N HIS A 82 2.21 12.45 -11.18
CA HIS A 82 1.37 11.49 -11.88
C HIS A 82 0.04 11.28 -11.16
N ILE A 83 0.06 11.17 -9.83
CA ILE A 83 -1.14 10.99 -9.01
C ILE A 83 -2.05 12.21 -9.12
N GLU A 84 -1.51 13.43 -9.06
CA GLU A 84 -2.27 14.66 -9.23
C GLU A 84 -2.94 14.73 -10.61
N GLU A 85 -2.19 14.40 -11.68
CA GLU A 85 -2.66 14.46 -13.07
C GLU A 85 -3.65 13.34 -13.44
N HIS A 86 -3.40 12.11 -12.99
CA HIS A 86 -4.12 10.91 -13.47
C HIS A 86 -4.99 10.25 -12.40
N GLY A 87 -4.81 10.58 -11.12
CA GLY A 87 -5.64 10.12 -10.02
C GLY A 87 -5.27 8.75 -9.43
N PHE A 88 -4.57 7.88 -10.15
CA PHE A 88 -4.18 6.55 -9.65
C PHE A 88 -2.86 6.06 -10.25
N TRP A 89 -2.12 5.30 -9.45
CA TRP A 89 -0.96 4.56 -9.90
C TRP A 89 -0.66 3.35 -9.00
N SER A 90 -0.25 2.23 -9.60
CA SER A 90 0.39 1.12 -8.90
C SER A 90 1.24 0.34 -9.90
N PRO A 91 2.46 -0.11 -9.55
CA PRO A 91 3.25 -0.91 -10.47
C PRO A 91 2.64 -2.30 -10.61
N SER A 92 3.01 -3.01 -11.68
CA SER A 92 2.59 -4.41 -11.81
C SER A 92 3.34 -5.31 -10.83
N SER A 93 2.66 -6.32 -10.27
CA SER A 93 3.30 -7.40 -9.51
C SER A 93 3.48 -8.66 -10.38
N SER A 94 4.05 -9.72 -9.79
CA SER A 94 4.15 -11.03 -10.42
C SER A 94 2.77 -11.67 -10.68
N GLY A 95 2.74 -12.58 -11.66
CA GLY A 95 1.53 -13.28 -12.10
C GLY A 95 0.45 -12.39 -12.71
N THR A 96 -0.72 -13.00 -12.86
CA THR A 96 -1.93 -12.44 -13.44
C THR A 96 -3.08 -12.52 -12.44
N VAL A 97 -4.22 -11.92 -12.79
CA VAL A 97 -5.46 -12.05 -12.02
C VAL A 97 -5.82 -13.52 -11.80
N ARG A 98 -5.66 -14.39 -12.81
CA ARG A 98 -5.94 -15.83 -12.70
C ARG A 98 -5.08 -16.53 -11.64
N ASP A 99 -3.83 -16.13 -11.51
CA ASP A 99 -2.88 -16.78 -10.59
C ASP A 99 -3.18 -16.41 -9.13
N TYR A 100 -3.66 -15.18 -8.90
CA TYR A 100 -3.62 -14.57 -7.58
C TYR A 100 -4.91 -13.88 -7.14
N THR A 101 -6.03 -14.06 -7.84
CA THR A 101 -7.35 -13.58 -7.42
C THR A 101 -8.32 -14.76 -7.35
N HIS A 102 -8.69 -15.14 -6.14
CA HIS A 102 -9.60 -16.26 -5.91
C HIS A 102 -10.96 -16.01 -6.59
N PRO A 103 -11.58 -17.02 -7.25
CA PRO A 103 -12.88 -16.88 -7.90
C PRO A 103 -13.99 -16.32 -6.99
N GLY A 104 -13.93 -16.62 -5.69
CA GLY A 104 -14.87 -16.08 -4.69
C GLY A 104 -14.93 -14.55 -4.62
N VAL A 105 -13.91 -13.83 -5.09
CA VAL A 105 -13.98 -12.37 -5.27
C VAL A 105 -15.02 -12.02 -6.34
N PHE A 106 -14.96 -12.69 -7.49
CA PHE A 106 -15.89 -12.48 -8.59
C PHE A 106 -17.30 -12.93 -8.23
N ASP A 107 -17.45 -14.02 -7.46
CA ASP A 107 -18.74 -14.43 -6.92
C ASP A 107 -19.34 -13.35 -6.00
N PHE A 108 -18.53 -12.77 -5.11
CA PHE A 108 -18.96 -11.69 -4.21
C PHE A 108 -19.43 -10.46 -4.98
N PHE A 109 -18.69 -10.05 -6.02
CA PHE A 109 -19.02 -8.90 -6.85
C PHE A 109 -20.02 -9.21 -7.99
N LYS A 110 -20.50 -10.46 -8.10
CA LYS A 110 -21.41 -10.93 -9.16
C LYS A 110 -20.86 -10.66 -10.57
N ASP A 111 -19.58 -10.96 -10.75
CA ASP A 111 -18.84 -10.77 -12.00
C ASP A 111 -18.15 -12.07 -12.43
N SER A 112 -17.42 -12.03 -13.54
CA SER A 112 -16.70 -13.19 -14.09
C SER A 112 -15.21 -12.89 -14.26
N ILE A 113 -14.39 -13.82 -13.76
CA ILE A 113 -12.92 -13.75 -13.87
C ILE A 113 -12.42 -13.75 -15.32
N GLU A 114 -13.17 -14.34 -16.25
CA GLU A 114 -12.70 -14.55 -17.62
C GLU A 114 -12.41 -13.24 -18.38
N LYS A 115 -13.06 -12.14 -18.00
CA LYS A 115 -12.80 -10.81 -18.57
C LYS A 115 -11.42 -10.26 -18.18
N TYR A 116 -10.86 -10.72 -17.06
CA TYR A 116 -9.71 -10.10 -16.40
C TYR A 116 -8.54 -11.07 -16.24
N SER A 117 -8.73 -12.36 -16.53
CA SER A 117 -7.84 -13.44 -16.10
C SER A 117 -6.38 -13.23 -16.49
N ASN A 118 -6.13 -12.65 -17.67
CA ASN A 118 -4.79 -12.46 -18.23
C ASN A 118 -4.17 -11.10 -17.90
N LEU A 119 -4.90 -10.24 -17.19
CA LEU A 119 -4.40 -8.92 -16.80
C LEU A 119 -3.36 -9.06 -15.69
N ARG A 120 -2.38 -8.17 -15.70
CA ARG A 120 -1.35 -8.10 -14.66
C ARG A 120 -1.97 -7.63 -13.35
N ASN A 121 -1.47 -8.17 -12.24
CA ASN A 121 -1.85 -7.69 -10.92
C ASN A 121 -1.25 -6.31 -10.64
N CYS A 122 -1.97 -5.50 -9.88
CA CYS A 122 -1.41 -4.34 -9.19
C CYS A 122 -0.50 -4.80 -8.06
N ASN A 123 0.36 -3.92 -7.56
CA ASN A 123 1.20 -4.21 -6.41
C ASN A 123 0.60 -3.60 -5.14
N GLY A 124 0.11 -4.46 -4.24
CA GLY A 124 -0.52 -4.05 -2.98
C GLY A 124 0.47 -3.43 -1.97
N ALA A 125 1.77 -3.48 -2.25
CA ALA A 125 2.79 -2.83 -1.43
C ALA A 125 3.00 -1.36 -1.81
N LEU A 126 2.55 -0.89 -2.98
CA LEU A 126 2.81 0.46 -3.46
C LEU A 126 1.62 0.99 -4.28
N ILE A 127 0.86 1.92 -3.68
CA ILE A 127 -0.43 2.38 -4.21
C ILE A 127 -0.48 3.91 -4.15
N GLY A 128 -0.60 4.55 -5.30
CA GLY A 128 -0.81 5.98 -5.47
C GLY A 128 -2.27 6.30 -5.78
N LEU A 129 -2.85 7.29 -5.11
CA LEU A 129 -4.20 7.77 -5.38
C LEU A 129 -4.34 9.27 -5.07
N ASN A 130 -5.19 9.97 -5.80
CA ASN A 130 -5.57 11.33 -5.48
C ASN A 130 -6.90 11.31 -4.70
N SER A 131 -6.87 11.66 -3.42
CA SER A 131 -8.07 11.62 -2.56
C SER A 131 -9.12 12.67 -2.93
N GLU A 132 -8.74 13.71 -3.68
CA GLU A 132 -9.68 14.71 -4.21
C GLU A 132 -10.37 14.23 -5.50
N ASN A 133 -9.81 13.22 -6.17
CA ASN A 133 -10.42 12.62 -7.33
C ASN A 133 -11.58 11.70 -6.89
N ARG A 134 -12.80 12.22 -7.02
CA ARG A 134 -14.03 11.50 -6.64
C ARG A 134 -14.23 10.18 -7.38
N THR A 135 -13.72 10.07 -8.61
CA THR A 135 -13.83 8.84 -9.39
C THR A 135 -13.05 7.71 -8.72
N ILE A 136 -11.74 7.87 -8.48
CA ILE A 136 -10.94 6.82 -7.83
C ILE A 136 -11.43 6.52 -6.41
N MET A 137 -11.86 7.55 -5.67
CA MET A 137 -12.40 7.36 -4.32
C MET A 137 -13.68 6.53 -4.30
N ASN A 138 -14.62 6.80 -5.21
CA ASN A 138 -15.92 6.12 -5.24
C ASN A 138 -15.88 4.77 -5.93
N THR A 139 -14.95 4.56 -6.87
CA THR A 139 -14.91 3.33 -7.66
C THR A 139 -13.88 2.32 -7.20
N VAL A 140 -12.83 2.76 -6.49
CA VAL A 140 -11.76 1.88 -6.00
C VAL A 140 -11.59 1.97 -4.50
N ILE A 141 -11.26 3.14 -3.92
CA ILE A 141 -10.80 3.21 -2.52
C ILE A 141 -11.90 2.87 -1.52
N ARG A 142 -13.08 3.48 -1.65
CA ARG A 142 -14.21 3.17 -0.76
C ARG A 142 -14.71 1.73 -0.96
N PRO A 143 -14.93 1.24 -2.21
CA PRO A 143 -15.25 -0.17 -2.42
C PRO A 143 -14.19 -1.15 -1.89
N PHE A 144 -12.91 -0.78 -1.94
CA PHE A 144 -11.82 -1.57 -1.38
C PHE A 144 -11.95 -1.69 0.13
N ARG A 145 -12.21 -0.57 0.84
CA ARG A 145 -12.53 -0.57 2.26
C ARG A 145 -13.78 -1.41 2.56
N GLU A 146 -14.86 -1.24 1.82
CA GLU A 146 -16.11 -1.99 2.05
C GLU A 146 -15.92 -3.50 1.89
N CYS A 147 -15.16 -3.93 0.88
CA CYS A 147 -14.76 -5.32 0.72
C CYS A 147 -13.87 -5.78 1.89
N ALA A 148 -12.90 -4.97 2.31
CA ALA A 148 -12.03 -5.29 3.44
C ALA A 148 -12.79 -5.46 4.76
N LEU A 149 -13.94 -4.80 4.94
CA LEU A 149 -14.81 -4.99 6.11
C LEU A 149 -15.54 -6.35 6.11
N ARG A 150 -15.49 -7.09 4.99
CA ARG A 150 -16.23 -8.32 4.73
C ARG A 150 -15.24 -9.47 4.48
N GLN A 151 -15.09 -10.37 5.46
CA GLN A 151 -14.10 -11.45 5.37
C GLN A 151 -14.29 -12.32 4.12
N ASP A 152 -15.53 -12.59 3.75
CA ASP A 152 -15.94 -13.32 2.56
C ASP A 152 -15.52 -12.64 1.24
N CYS A 153 -15.29 -11.32 1.25
CA CYS A 153 -14.78 -10.57 0.11
C CYS A 153 -13.24 -10.53 0.09
N ILE A 154 -12.60 -10.06 1.17
CA ILE A 154 -11.15 -9.84 1.24
C ILE A 154 -10.32 -11.13 1.39
N ALA A 155 -10.93 -12.18 1.92
CA ALA A 155 -10.34 -13.51 2.07
C ALA A 155 -11.43 -14.59 1.87
N PRO A 156 -11.91 -14.79 0.63
CA PRO A 156 -12.99 -15.73 0.35
C PRO A 156 -12.69 -17.13 0.88
N LYS A 157 -13.74 -17.89 1.23
CA LYS A 157 -13.57 -19.26 1.75
C LYS A 157 -12.79 -20.12 0.75
N GLY A 158 -11.75 -20.80 1.23
CA GLY A 158 -10.84 -21.62 0.40
C GLY A 158 -9.68 -20.84 -0.23
N SER A 159 -9.62 -19.52 -0.05
CA SER A 159 -8.48 -18.73 -0.45
C SER A 159 -7.27 -18.94 0.46
N SER A 160 -6.08 -18.80 -0.11
CA SER A 160 -4.81 -18.81 0.60
C SER A 160 -3.78 -18.01 -0.21
N ARG A 161 -2.59 -17.76 0.36
CA ARG A 161 -1.49 -17.09 -0.36
C ARG A 161 -1.03 -17.81 -1.64
N ALA A 162 -1.44 -19.06 -1.84
CA ALA A 162 -1.14 -19.82 -3.05
C ALA A 162 -2.01 -19.41 -4.25
N ASN A 163 -3.23 -18.91 -4.02
CA ASN A 163 -4.21 -18.58 -5.07
C ASN A 163 -4.92 -17.22 -4.85
N HIS A 164 -4.52 -16.47 -3.82
CA HIS A 164 -5.10 -15.19 -3.46
C HIS A 164 -4.08 -14.31 -2.73
N ARG A 165 -4.06 -13.02 -3.04
CA ARG A 165 -3.17 -12.02 -2.42
C ARG A 165 -3.96 -10.97 -1.64
N GLN A 166 -5.08 -11.38 -1.05
CA GLN A 166 -5.94 -10.57 -0.17
C GLN A 166 -6.13 -9.13 -0.69
N ASP A 167 -5.56 -8.14 0.01
CA ASP A 167 -5.61 -6.71 -0.30
C ASP A 167 -5.23 -6.40 -1.76
N GLN A 168 -4.16 -7.02 -2.25
CA GLN A 168 -3.70 -6.83 -3.62
C GLN A 168 -4.70 -7.36 -4.65
N SER A 169 -5.35 -8.50 -4.38
CA SER A 169 -6.34 -9.09 -5.30
C SER A 169 -7.55 -8.18 -5.45
N ILE A 170 -8.04 -7.62 -4.35
CA ILE A 170 -9.20 -6.73 -4.36
C ILE A 170 -8.85 -5.39 -5.04
N LEU A 171 -7.69 -4.81 -4.72
CA LEU A 171 -7.20 -3.62 -5.42
C LEU A 171 -7.10 -3.86 -6.92
N THR A 172 -6.53 -5.01 -7.33
CA THR A 172 -6.37 -5.39 -8.73
C THR A 172 -7.72 -5.51 -9.44
N TYR A 173 -8.67 -6.22 -8.82
CA TYR A 173 -10.02 -6.35 -9.37
C TYR A 173 -10.67 -4.98 -9.57
N LEU A 174 -10.74 -4.17 -8.50
CA LEU A 174 -11.39 -2.85 -8.53
C LEU A 174 -10.71 -1.88 -9.49
N ALA A 175 -9.39 -1.92 -9.63
CA ALA A 175 -8.66 -1.14 -10.61
C ALA A 175 -9.09 -1.51 -12.04
N HIS A 176 -9.03 -2.80 -12.38
CA HIS A 176 -9.33 -3.26 -13.75
C HIS A 176 -10.77 -3.03 -14.17
N ILE A 177 -11.76 -3.30 -13.29
CA ILE A 177 -13.17 -3.09 -13.65
C ILE A 177 -13.51 -1.61 -13.92
N ASN A 178 -12.71 -0.69 -13.37
CA ASN A 178 -12.87 0.75 -13.53
C ASN A 178 -11.89 1.36 -14.54
N GLY A 179 -11.22 0.53 -15.34
CA GLY A 179 -10.34 0.97 -16.43
C GLY A 179 -8.98 1.50 -15.98
N TRP A 180 -8.63 1.36 -14.70
CA TRP A 180 -7.31 1.70 -14.19
C TRP A 180 -6.30 0.61 -14.58
N ARG A 181 -5.08 1.04 -14.93
CA ARG A 181 -3.99 0.13 -15.31
C ARG A 181 -2.88 0.18 -14.28
N CYS A 182 -2.35 -0.99 -13.94
CA CYS A 182 -1.19 -1.13 -13.08
C CYS A 182 0.02 -1.48 -13.93
N SER A 183 1.01 -0.59 -13.98
CA SER A 183 2.17 -0.70 -14.86
C SER A 183 3.42 -0.15 -14.20
N SER A 184 4.51 -0.91 -14.35
CA SER A 184 5.87 -0.47 -13.99
C SER A 184 6.55 0.28 -15.14
N GLU A 185 5.93 0.36 -16.32
CA GLU A 185 6.54 0.92 -17.52
C GLU A 185 6.85 2.41 -17.37
N GLY A 186 8.10 2.78 -17.66
CA GLY A 186 8.59 4.13 -17.49
C GLY A 186 8.86 4.54 -16.03
N TRP A 187 8.73 3.64 -15.06
CA TRP A 187 8.99 3.93 -13.65
C TRP A 187 10.33 3.33 -13.19
N SER A 188 11.08 4.12 -12.42
CA SER A 188 12.31 3.71 -11.74
C SER A 188 12.42 4.42 -10.39
N GLY A 189 13.38 4.02 -9.56
CA GLY A 189 13.60 4.68 -8.27
C GLY A 189 12.66 4.25 -7.14
N TYR A 190 12.10 3.05 -7.24
CA TYR A 190 11.44 2.37 -6.13
C TYR A 190 11.95 0.92 -6.04
N LEU A 191 12.11 0.43 -4.82
CA LEU A 191 12.50 -0.94 -4.49
C LEU A 191 11.48 -1.48 -3.50
N ILE A 192 11.04 -2.72 -3.72
CA ILE A 192 10.07 -3.41 -2.87
C ILE A 192 10.75 -4.53 -2.10
N HIS A 193 10.18 -4.93 -0.96
CA HIS A 193 10.64 -6.06 -0.14
C HIS A 193 12.13 -5.98 0.28
N GLN A 194 12.56 -4.80 0.72
CA GLN A 194 13.91 -4.52 1.23
C GLN A 194 14.00 -4.77 2.74
N ASP A 195 13.40 -5.87 3.21
CA ASP A 195 13.21 -6.14 4.65
C ASP A 195 14.48 -6.60 5.37
N ALA A 196 15.49 -7.12 4.63
CA ALA A 196 16.62 -7.84 5.21
C ALA A 196 17.72 -6.94 5.82
N ASP A 197 17.99 -5.77 5.24
CA ASP A 197 19.17 -4.95 5.59
C ASP A 197 18.78 -3.56 6.14
N CYS A 198 17.59 -3.44 6.73
CA CYS A 198 17.04 -2.13 7.09
C CYS A 198 17.92 -1.39 8.11
N GLU A 199 18.40 -2.08 9.14
CA GLU A 199 19.25 -1.49 10.19
C GLU A 199 20.58 -0.97 9.64
N GLU A 200 21.31 -1.81 8.90
CA GLU A 200 22.58 -1.45 8.27
C GLU A 200 22.41 -0.22 7.37
N ARG A 201 21.37 -0.20 6.53
CA ARG A 201 21.11 0.91 5.60
C ARG A 201 20.73 2.22 6.29
N VAL A 202 20.02 2.16 7.42
CA VAL A 202 19.72 3.37 8.22
C VAL A 202 21.01 3.92 8.83
N GLN A 203 21.87 3.05 9.38
CA GLN A 203 23.16 3.45 9.94
C GLN A 203 24.08 4.06 8.88
N GLU A 204 24.13 3.48 7.67
CA GLU A 204 24.85 4.07 6.53
C GLU A 204 24.32 5.46 6.16
N HIS A 205 22.99 5.65 6.17
CA HIS A 205 22.38 6.93 5.84
C HIS A 205 22.72 8.01 6.86
N ASP A 206 22.57 7.71 8.15
CA ASP A 206 22.89 8.62 9.25
C ASP A 206 24.38 9.00 9.24
N SER A 207 25.26 8.04 8.96
CA SER A 207 26.70 8.29 8.82
C SER A 207 27.01 9.24 7.67
N ARG A 208 26.34 9.09 6.51
CA ARG A 208 26.53 10.02 5.38
C ARG A 208 26.05 11.43 5.70
N LEU A 209 24.96 11.59 6.44
CA LEU A 209 24.44 12.89 6.85
C LEU A 209 25.39 13.59 7.84
N SER A 210 25.95 12.86 8.81
CA SER A 210 26.90 13.43 9.77
C SER A 210 28.19 13.87 9.08
N LEU A 211 28.74 13.07 8.17
CA LEU A 211 29.89 13.42 7.33
C LEU A 211 29.60 14.64 6.43
N GLY A 212 28.43 14.69 5.78
CA GLY A 212 28.03 15.80 4.93
C GLY A 212 27.84 17.12 5.68
N ASN A 213 27.42 17.07 6.95
CA ASN A 213 27.32 18.26 7.81
C ASN A 213 28.70 18.71 8.31
N GLN A 214 29.63 17.80 8.59
CA GLN A 214 31.01 18.16 8.92
C GLN A 214 31.72 18.87 7.77
N LEU A 215 31.53 18.41 6.54
CA LEU A 215 32.14 19.01 5.34
C LEU A 215 31.56 20.39 4.96
N LYS A 216 30.34 20.72 5.42
CA LYS A 216 29.72 22.04 5.22
C LYS A 216 30.15 23.09 6.26
N ASN A 217 30.81 22.64 7.32
CA ASN A 217 31.28 23.49 8.44
C ASN A 217 32.79 23.76 8.38
N ILE A 218 33.43 23.49 7.24
CA ILE A 218 34.83 23.82 6.90
C ILE A 218 34.77 24.82 5.74
#